data_AF-A0A6L5Q8S8-F1
#
_entry.id   AF-A0A6L5Q8S8-F1
#
_cell.length_a   1.000
_cell.length_b   1.000
_cell.length_c   1.000
_cell.angle_alpha   90.00
_cell.angle_beta   90.00
_cell.angle_gamma   90.00
#
_symmetry.space_group_name_H-M   'P 1'
#
loop_
_entity.id
_entity.type
_entity.pdbx_description
1 polymer ?
#
loop_
_entity_poly.entity_id
_entity_poly.type
_entity_poly.pdbx_seq_one_letter_code
_entity_poly.pdbx_strand_id
1 'polypeptide(L)' 'MGILKKKKFREEVKRINKAHGEMREFLNLLMDRYGLDEEEINNCEVIKHHFDNLDVMFSQMAK' A
#
# COMPACT_ATOMS: atom_id res chain seq x y z
N MET A 1 -22.05 -8.74 19.37
CA MET A 1 -21.52 -7.51 18.72
C MET A 1 -20.10 -7.64 18.12
N GLY A 2 -19.35 -8.74 18.30
CA GLY A 2 -17.95 -8.85 17.81
C GLY A 2 -17.76 -9.20 16.32
N ILE A 3 -18.61 -10.06 15.75
CA ILE A 3 -18.45 -10.57 14.37
C ILE A 3 -18.65 -9.48 13.31
N LEU A 4 -19.65 -8.61 13.51
CA LEU A 4 -19.97 -7.53 12.57
C LEU A 4 -18.85 -6.48 12.48
N LYS A 5 -18.18 -6.18 13.61
CA LYS A 5 -17.02 -5.28 13.65
C LYS A 5 -15.81 -5.86 12.92
N LYS A 6 -15.53 -7.16 13.11
CA LYS A 6 -14.46 -7.86 12.36
C LYS A 6 -14.74 -7.90 10.86
N LYS A 7 -16.00 -8.08 10.43
CA LYS A 7 -16.37 -8.04 9.02
C LYS A 7 -16.10 -6.68 8.40
N LYS A 8 -16.54 -5.58 9.03
CA LYS A 8 -16.26 -4.21 8.57
C LYS A 8 -14.76 -3.92 8.51
N PHE A 9 -14.01 -4.30 9.54
CA PHE A 9 -12.55 -4.12 9.56
C PHE A 9 -11.87 -4.78 8.35
N ARG A 10 -12.22 -6.03 8.03
CA ARG A 10 -11.67 -6.73 6.85
C ARG A 10 -12.04 -6.05 5.53
N GLU A 11 -13.23 -5.47 5.43
CA GLU A 11 -13.65 -4.71 4.24
C GLU A 11 -12.84 -3.42 4.08
N GLU A 12 -12.58 -2.70 5.17
CA GLU A 12 -11.72 -1.50 5.14
C GLU A 12 -10.27 -1.85 4.80
N VAL A 13 -9.71 -2.93 5.37
CA VAL A 13 -8.37 -3.44 5.02
C VAL A 13 -8.28 -3.75 3.52
N LYS A 14 -9.30 -4.39 2.93
CA LYS A 14 -9.32 -4.66 1.49
C LYS A 14 -9.30 -3.38 0.65
N ARG A 15 -10.00 -2.32 1.08
CA ARG A 15 -10.01 -1.03 0.35
C ARG A 15 -8.64 -0.36 0.43
N ILE A 16 -8.01 -0.37 1.59
CA ILE A 16 -6.68 0.21 1.79
C ILE A 16 -5.63 -0.52 0.94
N ASN A 17 -5.60 -1.86 0.98
CA ASN A 17 -4.65 -2.63 0.17
C ASN A 17 -4.85 -2.41 -1.34
N LYS A 18 -6.09 -2.19 -1.80
CA LYS A 18 -6.37 -1.82 -3.20
C LYS A 18 -5.76 -0.46 -3.54
N ALA A 19 -5.94 0.54 -2.67
CA ALA A 19 -5.37 1.87 -2.87
C ALA A 19 -3.83 1.83 -2.84
N HIS A 20 -3.21 1.01 -2.00
CA HIS A 20 -1.76 0.78 -2.01
C HIS A 20 -1.28 0.18 -3.33
N GLY A 21 -2.03 -0.76 -3.90
CA GLY A 21 -1.76 -1.32 -5.22
C GLY A 21 -1.76 -0.26 -6.32
N GLU A 22 -2.80 0.58 -6.36
CA GLU A 22 -2.92 1.69 -7.32
C GLU A 22 -1.78 2.72 -7.15
N MET A 23 -1.39 3.02 -5.91
CA MET A 23 -0.25 3.91 -5.62
C MET A 23 1.08 3.30 -6.08
N ARG A 24 1.27 1.99 -5.91
CA ARG A 24 2.48 1.29 -6.37
C ARG A 24 2.62 1.35 -7.89
N GLU A 25 1.52 1.16 -8.62
CA GLU A 25 1.51 1.31 -10.08
C GLU A 25 1.88 2.74 -10.47
N PHE A 26 1.29 3.75 -9.81
CA PHE A 26 1.63 5.15 -10.06
C PHE A 26 3.12 5.46 -9.84
N LEU A 27 3.71 4.99 -8.74
CA LEU A 27 5.14 5.19 -8.46
C LEU A 27 6.03 4.50 -9.51
N ASN A 28 5.68 3.29 -9.95
CA ASN A 28 6.40 2.62 -11.04
C ASN A 28 6.31 3.42 -12.35
N LEU A 29 5.15 3.99 -12.67
CA LEU A 29 4.99 4.85 -13.84
C LEU A 29 5.80 6.15 -13.75
N LEU A 30 5.89 6.73 -12.55
CA LEU A 30 6.73 7.91 -12.30
C LEU A 30 8.21 7.61 -12.59
N MET A 31 8.73 6.52 -12.01
CA MET A 31 10.11 6.09 -12.21
C MET A 31 10.43 5.75 -13.67
N ASP A 32 9.51 5.11 -14.39
CA ASP A 32 9.73 4.65 -15.77
C ASP A 32 9.60 5.78 -16.81
N ARG A 33 8.64 6.70 -16.64
CA ARG A 33 8.31 7.69 -17.70
C ARG A 33 8.88 9.08 -17.50
N TYR A 34 9.11 9.50 -16.26
CA TYR A 34 9.40 10.91 -15.97
C TYR A 34 10.90 11.19 -15.78
N GLY A 35 11.77 10.18 -15.94
CA GLY A 35 13.21 10.38 -15.88
C GLY A 35 13.66 10.95 -14.53
N LEU A 36 13.15 10.35 -13.45
CA LEU A 36 13.47 10.75 -12.09
C LEU A 36 14.98 10.61 -11.83
N ASP A 37 15.51 11.50 -10.99
CA ASP A 37 16.86 11.35 -10.49
C ASP A 37 16.98 10.23 -9.44
N GLU A 38 18.20 9.90 -9.04
CA GLU A 38 18.47 8.80 -8.10
C GLU A 38 17.83 9.04 -6.72
N GLU A 39 17.74 10.29 -6.27
CA GLU A 39 17.12 10.65 -4.99
C GLU A 39 15.59 10.44 -5.06
N GLU A 40 14.97 10.89 -6.15
CA GLU A 40 13.55 10.71 -6.42
C GLU A 40 13.15 9.23 -6.57
N ILE A 41 13.98 8.42 -7.26
CA ILE A 41 13.80 6.97 -7.35
C ILE A 41 13.88 6.33 -5.96
N ASN A 42 14.89 6.70 -5.16
CA ASN A 42 15.05 6.17 -3.81
C ASN A 42 13.86 6.52 -2.92
N ASN A 43 13.35 7.76 -3.02
CA ASN A 43 12.14 8.19 -2.32
C ASN A 43 10.92 7.36 -2.73
N CYS A 44 10.75 7.04 -4.02
CA CYS A 44 9.68 6.17 -4.50
C CYS A 44 9.78 4.74 -3.92
N GLU A 45 10.99 4.18 -3.86
CA GLU A 45 11.22 2.85 -3.27
C GLU A 45 10.97 2.83 -1.77
N VAL A 46 11.36 3.87 -1.02
CA VAL A 46 11.05 4.01 0.41
C VAL A 46 9.53 4.04 0.65
N ILE A 47 8.78 4.80 -0.16
CA ILE A 47 7.32 4.84 -0.08
C ILE A 47 6.71 3.47 -0.36
N LYS A 48 7.18 2.76 -1.40
CA LYS A 48 6.74 1.39 -1.72
C LYS A 48 6.98 0.44 -0.55
N HIS A 49 8.14 0.51 0.09
CA HIS A 49 8.47 -0.33 1.24
C HIS A 49 7.56 -0.05 2.45
N HIS A 50 7.21 1.20 2.71
CA HIS A 50 6.25 1.54 3.77
C HIS A 50 4.86 0.94 3.51
N PHE A 51 4.39 0.93 2.26
CA PHE A 51 3.12 0.29 1.93
C PHE A 51 3.15 -1.23 2.13
N ASP A 52 4.24 -1.90 1.75
CA ASP A 52 4.38 -3.35 2.00
C ASP A 52 4.29 -3.68 3.50
N ASN A 53 4.92 -2.87 4.35
CA ASN A 53 4.86 -3.05 5.79
C ASN A 53 3.43 -2.86 6.34
N LEU A 54 2.71 -1.85 5.85
CA LEU A 54 1.31 -1.63 6.22
C LEU A 54 0.41 -2.79 5.77
N ASP A 55 0.60 -3.31 4.56
CA ASP A 55 -0.16 -4.45 4.03
C ASP A 55 0.05 -5.71 4.88
N VAL A 56 1.30 -5.97 5.30
CA VAL A 56 1.63 -7.07 6.22
C VAL A 56 0.93 -6.88 7.57
N MET A 57 1.02 -5.69 8.16
CA MET A 57 0.37 -5.39 9.45
C MET A 57 -1.15 -5.59 9.37
N PHE A 58 -1.81 -5.03 8.35
CA PHE A 58 -3.25 -5.19 8.19
C PHE A 58 -3.65 -6.64 7.95
N SER A 59 -2.85 -7.39 7.19
CA SER A 59 -3.09 -8.82 6.96
C SER A 59 -2.98 -9.65 8.24
N GLN A 60 -2.09 -9.29 9.17
CA GLN A 60 -2.00 -9.92 10.49
C GLN A 60 -3.19 -9.57 11.38
N MET A 61 -3.65 -8.32 11.36
CA MET A 61 -4.81 -7.87 12.14
C MET A 61 -6.14 -8.42 11.62
N ALA A 62 -6.22 -8.78 10.34
CA ALA A 62 -7.41 -9.31 9.69
C ALA A 62 -7.65 -10.82 9.92
N LYS A 63 -6.64 -11.56 10.43
CA LYS A 63 -6.73 -12.96 10.86
C LYS A 63 -7.54 -13.08 12.16
#